data_AF-A0A8X6FVD0-F1
#
_entry.id   AF-A0A8X6FVD0-F1
#
_cell.length_a   1.000
_cell.length_b   1.000
_cell.length_c   1.000
_cell.angle_alpha   90.00
_cell.angle_beta   90.00
_cell.angle_gamma   90.00
#
_symmetry.space_group_name_H-M   'P 1'
#
loop_
_entity.id
_entity.type
_entity.pdbx_description
1 polymer ?
#
loop_
_entity_poly.entity_id
_entity_poly.type
_entity_poly.pdbx_seq_one_letter_code
_entity_poly.pdbx_strand_id
1 'polypeptide(L)'
;MNQLIMTSKSPRRTPTPPPLPPCEQLQLNKAELSKMVTFRKHKLACIQELQAMPDHHPEDPFYARAAAELQEIEETIQIAVSDMTLPPPL
;
A
#
# COMPACT_ATOMS: atom_id res chain seq x y z
N MET A 1 63.84 36.28 -0.34
CA MET A 1 62.89 35.41 -1.09
C MET A 1 62.59 34.20 -0.23
N ASN A 2 61.39 34.12 0.32
CA ASN A 2 60.76 32.97 1.02
C ASN A 2 59.46 33.52 1.63
N GLN A 3 58.27 32.92 1.60
CA GLN A 3 57.68 31.72 0.99
C GLN A 3 56.18 32.06 0.83
N LEU A 4 55.52 31.57 -0.22
CA LEU A 4 54.08 31.75 -0.46
C LEU A 4 53.24 31.14 0.67
N ILE A 5 52.30 31.91 1.21
CA ILE A 5 51.28 31.42 2.15
C ILE A 5 50.19 30.71 1.33
N MET A 6 50.10 29.38 1.44
CA MET A 6 48.98 28.60 0.91
C MET A 6 47.81 28.64 1.88
N THR A 7 46.71 29.28 1.52
CA THR A 7 45.47 29.29 2.30
C THR A 7 44.68 28.00 2.08
N SER A 8 44.63 27.15 3.10
CA SER A 8 43.82 25.93 3.11
C SER A 8 42.32 26.28 3.27
N LYS A 9 41.53 26.11 2.21
CA LYS A 9 40.07 26.13 2.28
C LYS A 9 39.60 24.96 3.13
N SER A 10 39.05 25.24 4.31
CA SER A 10 38.36 24.25 5.14
C SER A 10 37.11 23.71 4.40
N PRO A 11 36.88 22.38 4.35
CA PRO A 11 35.66 21.84 3.76
C PRO A 11 34.46 22.24 4.62
N ARG A 12 33.50 22.95 4.00
CA ARG A 12 32.22 23.30 4.61
C ARG A 12 31.49 21.97 4.93
N ARG A 13 31.42 21.58 6.21
CA ARG A 13 30.60 20.43 6.65
C ARG A 13 29.16 20.73 6.29
N THR A 14 28.62 20.02 5.30
CA THR A 14 27.18 19.99 5.06
C THR A 14 26.52 19.31 6.25
N PRO A 15 25.55 19.94 6.94
CA PRO A 15 24.82 19.26 7.99
C PRO A 15 24.02 18.12 7.35
N THR A 16 24.30 16.89 7.77
CA THR A 16 23.52 15.72 7.40
C THR A 16 22.07 15.97 7.82
N PRO A 17 21.06 15.79 6.94
CA PRO A 17 19.67 15.86 7.37
C PRO A 17 19.41 14.80 8.46
N PRO A 18 18.53 15.08 9.44
CA PRO A 18 18.18 14.11 10.45
C PRO A 18 17.66 12.83 9.77
N PRO A 19 17.94 11.63 10.34
CA PRO A 19 17.37 10.41 9.82
C PRO A 19 15.85 10.53 9.79
N LEU A 20 15.25 10.19 8.64
CA LEU A 20 13.80 10.11 8.52
C LEU A 20 13.30 9.12 9.58
N PRO A 21 12.20 9.43 10.29
CA PRO A 21 11.62 8.48 11.23
C PRO A 21 11.30 7.17 10.47
N PRO A 22 11.42 6.01 11.13
CA PRO A 22 10.97 4.77 10.53
C PRO A 22 9.52 4.97 10.07
N CYS A 23 9.22 4.60 8.82
CA CYS A 23 7.84 4.60 8.34
C CYS A 23 7.02 3.82 9.36
N GLU A 24 6.17 4.49 10.12
CA GLU A 24 5.24 3.80 11.00
C GLU A 24 4.38 2.93 10.10
N GLN A 25 4.59 1.61 10.14
CA GLN A 25 3.64 0.68 9.58
C GLN A 25 2.33 0.96 10.31
N LEU A 26 1.36 1.52 9.59
CA LEU A 26 0.00 1.69 10.07
C LEU A 26 -0.53 0.29 10.44
N GLN A 27 -0.46 -0.04 11.73
CA GLN A 27 -1.08 -1.23 12.26
C GLN A 27 -2.58 -0.96 12.35
N LEU A 28 -3.32 -1.36 11.31
CA LEU A 28 -4.77 -1.31 11.34
C LEU A 28 -5.26 -2.16 12.51
N ASN A 29 -6.05 -1.56 13.40
CA ASN A 29 -6.64 -2.34 14.49
C ASN A 29 -7.75 -3.27 13.95
N LYS A 30 -8.17 -4.24 14.77
CA LYS A 30 -9.20 -5.23 14.40
C LYS A 30 -10.49 -4.60 13.86
N ALA A 31 -10.93 -3.47 14.41
CA ALA A 31 -12.14 -2.78 13.96
C ALA A 31 -11.93 -2.08 12.60
N GLU A 32 -10.77 -1.48 12.38
CA GLU A 32 -10.41 -0.87 11.10
C GLU A 32 -10.26 -1.91 9.98
N LEU A 33 -9.59 -3.04 10.28
CA LEU A 33 -9.48 -4.17 9.36
C LEU A 33 -10.86 -4.72 9.00
N SER A 34 -11.74 -4.89 10.00
CA SER A 34 -13.11 -5.36 9.78
C SER A 34 -13.93 -4.39 8.90
N LYS A 35 -13.78 -3.08 9.09
CA LYS A 35 -14.44 -2.07 8.25
C LYS A 35 -13.92 -2.11 6.81
N MET A 36 -12.61 -2.22 6.63
CA MET A 36 -11.97 -2.34 5.32
C MET A 36 -12.46 -3.60 4.58
N VAL A 37 -12.50 -4.75 5.25
CA VAL A 37 -13.03 -6.00 4.70
C VAL A 37 -14.50 -5.86 4.30
N THR A 38 -15.32 -5.22 5.14
CA THR A 38 -16.75 -5.00 4.84
C THR A 38 -16.95 -4.13 3.61
N PHE A 39 -16.22 -3.01 3.53
CA PHE A 39 -16.27 -2.12 2.38
C PHE A 39 -15.82 -2.82 1.08
N ARG A 40 -14.73 -3.58 1.15
CA ARG A 40 -14.18 -4.35 0.02
C ARG A 40 -15.18 -5.43 -0.44
N LYS A 41 -15.86 -6.14 0.47
CA LYS A 41 -16.93 -7.08 0.14
C LYS A 41 -18.12 -6.42 -0.56
N HIS A 42 -18.51 -5.22 -0.16
CA HIS A 42 -19.57 -4.49 -0.83
C HIS A 42 -19.17 -4.09 -2.26
N LYS A 43 -17.93 -3.59 -2.43
CA LYS A 43 -17.37 -3.28 -3.75
C LYS A 43 -17.31 -4.51 -4.67
N LEU A 44 -16.94 -5.67 -4.12
CA LEU A 44 -16.93 -6.95 -4.83
C LEU A 44 -18.32 -7.29 -5.39
N ALA A 45 -19.36 -7.17 -4.58
CA ALA A 45 -20.74 -7.43 -5.01
C ALA A 45 -21.16 -6.50 -6.15
N CYS A 46 -20.85 -5.20 -6.07
CA CYS A 46 -21.17 -4.26 -7.15
C CYS A 46 -20.46 -4.61 -8.47
N ILE A 47 -19.20 -5.05 -8.42
CA ILE A 47 -18.48 -5.47 -9.63
C ILE A 47 -19.12 -6.71 -10.24
N GLN A 48 -19.52 -7.68 -9.43
CA GLN A 48 -20.21 -8.89 -9.89
C GLN A 48 -21.57 -8.57 -10.52
N GLU A 49 -22.33 -7.64 -9.93
CA GLU A 49 -23.59 -7.17 -10.50
C GLU A 49 -23.40 -6.48 -11.85
N LEU A 50 -22.35 -5.65 -11.99
CA LEU A 50 -22.00 -5.01 -13.26
C LEU A 50 -21.61 -6.03 -14.34
N GLN A 51 -20.87 -7.09 -13.98
CA GLN A 51 -20.54 -8.18 -14.91
C GLN A 51 -21.75 -9.02 -15.29
N ALA A 52 -22.77 -9.12 -14.44
CA ALA A 52 -24.00 -9.85 -14.73
C ALA A 52 -24.95 -9.09 -15.68
N MET A 53 -24.64 -7.83 -16.03
CA MET A 53 -25.46 -7.04 -16.95
C MET A 53 -25.37 -7.56 -18.39
N PRO A 54 -26.47 -7.55 -19.16
CA PRO A 54 -26.51 -8.08 -20.52
C PRO A 54 -25.62 -7.31 -21.51
N ASP A 55 -25.33 -6.03 -21.24
CA ASP A 55 -24.40 -5.19 -22.01
C ASP A 55 -22.93 -5.36 -21.56
N HIS A 56 -22.61 -6.46 -20.87
CA HIS A 56 -21.24 -6.77 -20.51
C HIS A 56 -20.43 -7.15 -21.75
N HIS A 57 -19.51 -6.26 -22.13
CA HIS A 57 -18.51 -6.52 -23.15
C HIS A 57 -17.16 -6.82 -22.47
N PRO A 58 -16.67 -8.07 -22.43
CA PRO A 58 -15.41 -8.41 -21.76
C PRO A 58 -14.17 -7.75 -22.37
N GLU A 59 -14.30 -7.21 -23.58
CA GLU A 59 -13.24 -6.48 -24.29
C GLU A 59 -13.16 -5.01 -23.89
N ASP A 60 -14.17 -4.49 -23.18
CA ASP A 60 -14.14 -3.11 -22.70
C ASP A 60 -13.17 -2.99 -21.52
N PRO A 61 -12.21 -2.04 -21.58
CA PRO A 61 -11.20 -1.84 -20.54
C PRO A 61 -11.78 -1.58 -19.14
N PHE A 62 -13.03 -1.12 -19.06
CA PHE A 62 -13.75 -0.99 -17.79
C PHE A 62 -13.87 -2.34 -17.08
N TYR A 63 -14.31 -3.39 -17.77
CA TYR A 63 -14.51 -4.70 -17.15
C TYR A 63 -13.19 -5.42 -16.90
N ALA A 64 -12.18 -5.24 -17.75
CA ALA A 64 -10.83 -5.74 -17.50
C ALA A 64 -10.24 -5.15 -16.21
N ARG A 65 -10.42 -3.84 -16.00
CA ARG A 65 -10.05 -3.18 -14.75
C ARG A 65 -10.87 -3.70 -13.57
N ALA A 66 -12.18 -3.85 -13.74
CA ALA A 66 -13.05 -4.35 -12.68
C ALA A 66 -12.66 -5.78 -12.26
N ALA A 67 -12.27 -6.64 -13.20
CA ALA A 67 -11.78 -7.99 -12.93
C ALA A 67 -10.44 -7.99 -12.16
N ALA A 68 -9.51 -7.10 -12.53
CA ALA A 68 -8.26 -6.94 -11.79
C ALA A 68 -8.50 -6.42 -10.35
N GLU A 69 -9.39 -5.45 -10.18
CA GLU A 69 -9.79 -4.95 -8.86
C GLU A 69 -10.49 -6.02 -8.02
N LEU A 70 -11.27 -6.90 -8.65
CA LEU A 70 -11.92 -8.04 -8.01
C LEU A 70 -10.89 -9.01 -7.42
N GLN A 71 -9.86 -9.36 -8.18
CA GLN A 71 -8.78 -10.24 -7.72
C GLN A 71 -8.00 -9.65 -6.54
N GLU A 72 -7.66 -8.35 -6.57
CA GLU A 72 -7.00 -7.66 -5.45
C GLU A 72 -7.87 -7.67 -4.18
N ILE A 73 -9.18 -7.48 -4.34
CA ILE A 73 -10.14 -7.50 -3.22
C ILE A 73 -10.20 -8.89 -2.58
N GLU A 74 -10.29 -9.95 -3.39
CA GLU A 74 -10.34 -11.32 -2.88
C GLU A 74 -9.06 -11.70 -2.12
N GLU A 75 -7.90 -11.34 -2.65
CA GLU A 75 -6.61 -11.54 -1.99
C GLU A 75 -6.54 -10.79 -0.65
N THR A 76 -6.95 -9.52 -0.64
CA THR A 76 -6.96 -8.70 0.58
C THR A 76 -7.86 -9.30 1.67
N ILE A 77 -9.05 -9.79 1.29
CA ILE A 77 -9.97 -10.44 2.23
C ILE A 77 -9.35 -11.74 2.75
N GLN A 78 -8.75 -12.54 1.87
CA GLN A 78 -8.14 -13.82 2.24
C GLN A 78 -6.99 -13.64 3.24
N ILE A 79 -6.11 -12.67 3.02
CA ILE A 79 -5.01 -12.32 3.94
C ILE A 79 -5.60 -11.85 5.28
N ALA A 80 -6.54 -10.91 5.26
CA ALA A 80 -7.15 -10.37 6.48
C ALA A 80 -7.85 -11.43 7.33
N VAL A 81 -8.50 -12.41 6.70
CA VAL A 81 -9.13 -13.55 7.42
C VAL A 81 -8.08 -14.51 7.97
N SER A 82 -6.99 -14.74 7.24
CA SER A 82 -5.90 -15.64 7.65
C SER A 82 -5.10 -15.09 8.84
N ASP A 83 -4.82 -13.78 8.86
CA ASP A 83 -4.18 -13.10 10.00
C ASP A 83 -5.05 -13.16 11.27
N MET A 84 -6.37 -13.16 11.13
CA MET A 84 -7.29 -13.32 12.26
C MET A 84 -7.43 -14.77 12.78
N THR A 85 -6.88 -15.75 12.06
CA THR A 85 -6.92 -17.17 12.43
C THR A 85 -5.61 -17.72 12.98
N LEU A 86 -4.54 -16.91 13.05
CA LEU A 86 -3.29 -17.34 13.68
C LEU A 86 -3.51 -17.53 15.19
N PRO A 87 -3.30 -18.75 15.74
CA PRO A 87 -3.34 -18.95 17.18
C PRO A 87 -2.23 -18.12 17.83
N PRO A 88 -2.44 -17.60 19.07
CA PRO A 88 -1.37 -16.91 19.78
C PRO A 88 -0.16 -17.86 19.91
N PRO A 89 1.08 -17.34 19.81
CA PRO A 89 2.27 -18.15 20.02
C PRO A 89 2.24 -18.78 21.42
N LEU A 90 2.55 -20.07 21.50
CA LEU A 90 2.63 -20.88 22.73
C LEU A 90 3.74 -20.42 23.67
#